data_AF-A0AAW9IW13-F1
#
_entry.id   AF-A0AAW9IW13-F1
#
_cell.length_a   1.000
_cell.length_b   1.000
_cell.length_c   1.000
_cell.angle_alpha   90.00
_cell.angle_beta   90.00
_cell.angle_gamma   90.00
#
_symmetry.space_group_name_H-M   'P 1'
#
loop_
_entity.id
_entity.type
_entity.pdbx_description
1 polymer ?
#
loop_
_entity_poly.entity_id
_entity_poly.type
_entity_poly.pdbx_seq_one_letter_code
_entity_poly.pdbx_strand_id
1 'polypeptide(L)'
;SYSETILPLISVPTTSGTGSQVTQAAVITKGDEKITFFHQDLFSKECIIDSELTVTLPPRITASTGFDAFTHAFESFINKRASLLSSMDSLKAMELIIENLPKVMKEPSNIKYREKMSMADTLAGRALANSGAAVPHPLSEIIGGIAHVSHGEALAVVFPPYIKKSFEENKEKFNRVAQLFNPSIELDNNDNVLYDYICEFLE
;
A
#
# COMPACT_ATOMS: atom_id res chain seq x y z
N SER A 1 -6.85 -17.77 27.39
CA SER A 1 -8.11 -17.68 26.63
C SER A 1 -8.19 -16.28 26.06
N TYR A 2 -8.64 -16.12 24.82
CA TYR A 2 -8.99 -14.81 24.29
C TYR A 2 -10.36 -14.42 24.87
N SER A 3 -10.62 -13.12 25.05
CA SER A 3 -11.95 -12.64 25.44
C SER A 3 -12.97 -13.07 24.38
N GLU A 4 -14.09 -13.65 24.79
CA GLU A 4 -15.22 -13.94 23.87
C GLU A 4 -16.01 -12.67 23.51
N THR A 5 -15.65 -11.52 24.09
CA THR A 5 -16.27 -10.22 23.82
C THR A 5 -15.21 -9.22 23.39
N ILE A 6 -15.40 -8.64 22.20
CA ILE A 6 -14.65 -7.49 21.72
C ILE A 6 -15.53 -6.25 21.79
N LEU A 7 -14.94 -5.10 22.17
CA LEU A 7 -15.62 -3.82 22.05
C LEU A 7 -15.72 -3.43 20.56
N PRO A 8 -16.81 -2.80 20.11
CA PRO A 8 -16.90 -2.32 18.74
C PRO A 8 -15.80 -1.28 18.45
N LEU A 9 -15.02 -1.51 17.40
CA LEU A 9 -13.98 -0.59 16.93
C LEU A 9 -14.54 0.34 15.86
N ILE A 10 -14.41 1.65 16.06
CA ILE A 10 -14.63 2.67 15.03
C ILE A 10 -13.28 3.30 14.72
N SER A 11 -12.90 3.31 13.44
CA SER A 11 -11.63 3.89 12.99
C SER A 11 -11.85 5.19 12.22
N VAL A 12 -10.98 6.18 12.46
CA VAL A 12 -10.96 7.47 11.76
C VAL A 12 -9.52 7.69 11.27
N PRO A 13 -9.13 7.15 10.10
CA PRO A 13 -7.77 7.26 9.61
C PRO A 13 -7.41 8.72 9.30
N THR A 14 -6.20 9.12 9.70
CA THR A 14 -5.63 10.45 9.44
C THR A 14 -4.43 10.40 8.49
N THR A 15 -4.17 9.21 7.94
CA THR A 15 -3.19 8.93 6.89
C THR A 15 -3.88 8.27 5.71
N SER A 16 -3.19 8.21 4.56
CA SER A 16 -3.63 7.43 3.40
C SER A 16 -2.46 6.54 3.00
N GLY A 17 -2.40 5.34 3.58
CA GLY A 17 -1.32 4.39 3.36
C GLY A 17 -1.51 2.99 3.93
N THR A 18 -1.89 2.91 5.22
CA THR A 18 -1.83 1.64 5.95
C THR A 18 -3.00 0.71 5.70
N GLY A 19 -4.14 1.23 5.21
CA GLY A 19 -5.39 0.50 5.03
C GLY A 19 -5.97 -0.14 6.30
N SER A 20 -5.42 0.15 7.49
CA SER A 20 -5.73 -0.59 8.73
C SER A 20 -7.19 -0.48 9.16
N GLN A 21 -7.88 0.59 8.76
CA GLN A 21 -9.30 0.79 8.98
C GLN A 21 -10.18 -0.30 8.35
N VAL A 22 -9.67 -1.01 7.33
CA VAL A 22 -10.38 -2.07 6.59
C VAL A 22 -9.63 -3.41 6.58
N THR A 23 -8.74 -3.66 7.55
CA THR A 23 -8.03 -4.94 7.67
C THR A 23 -8.28 -5.64 9.00
N GLN A 24 -8.04 -6.95 9.02
CA GLN A 24 -8.16 -7.83 10.19
C GLN A 24 -6.83 -7.99 10.95
N ALA A 25 -5.86 -7.11 10.68
CA ALA A 25 -4.50 -7.22 11.18
C ALA A 25 -4.26 -6.22 12.33
N ALA A 26 -3.61 -6.69 13.40
CA ALA A 26 -3.07 -5.83 14.45
C ALA A 26 -1.59 -6.14 14.64
N VAL A 27 -0.72 -5.16 14.38
CA VAL A 27 0.72 -5.26 14.58
C VAL A 27 1.08 -4.60 15.91
N ILE A 28 1.61 -5.38 16.85
CA ILE A 28 1.94 -4.93 18.21
C ILE A 28 3.43 -5.16 18.46
N THR A 29 4.13 -4.11 18.88
CA THR A 29 5.53 -4.22 19.31
C THR A 29 5.62 -4.73 20.75
N LYS A 30 6.47 -5.74 20.97
CA LYS A 30 6.79 -6.30 22.29
C LYS A 30 8.30 -6.40 22.44
N GLY A 31 8.90 -5.45 23.16
CA GLY A 31 10.35 -5.32 23.20
C GLY A 31 10.88 -4.94 21.81
N ASP A 32 11.84 -5.70 21.29
CA ASP A 32 12.43 -5.48 19.96
C ASP A 32 11.72 -6.24 18.83
N GLU A 33 10.64 -6.96 19.14
CA GLU A 33 9.87 -7.75 18.16
C GLU A 33 8.57 -7.05 17.76
N LYS A 34 8.21 -7.15 16.47
CA LYS A 34 6.86 -6.85 15.97
C LYS A 34 6.07 -8.16 15.82
N ILE A 35 4.92 -8.24 16.47
CA ILE A 35 4.04 -9.41 16.43
C ILE A 35 2.75 -9.03 15.70
N THR A 36 2.40 -9.78 14.66
CA THR A 36 1.20 -9.54 13.86
C THR A 36 0.11 -10.55 14.20
N PHE A 37 -1.06 -10.07 14.59
CA PHE A 37 -2.26 -10.84 14.85
C PHE A 37 -3.25 -10.69 13.70
N PHE A 38 -3.89 -11.78 13.29
CA PHE A 38 -4.98 -11.77 12.32
C PHE A 38 -6.23 -12.38 12.96
N HIS A 39 -7.32 -11.62 13.02
CA HIS A 39 -8.59 -12.11 13.57
C HIS A 39 -9.78 -11.32 13.00
N GLN A 40 -10.87 -12.02 12.66
CA GLN A 40 -12.06 -11.39 12.06
C GLN A 40 -12.65 -10.27 12.93
N ASP A 41 -12.55 -10.41 14.25
CA ASP A 41 -13.02 -9.38 15.18
C ASP A 41 -12.18 -8.09 15.15
N LEU A 42 -10.98 -8.10 14.56
CA LEU A 42 -10.14 -6.89 14.44
C LEU A 42 -10.61 -5.94 13.32
N PHE A 43 -11.54 -6.37 12.47
CA PHE A 43 -12.17 -5.43 11.53
C PHE A 43 -12.90 -4.32 12.28
N SER A 44 -12.73 -3.09 11.82
CA SER A 44 -13.54 -1.97 12.30
C SER A 44 -15.02 -2.24 11.99
N LYS A 45 -15.89 -1.98 12.97
CA LYS A 45 -17.35 -2.02 12.76
C LYS A 45 -17.79 -0.90 11.82
N GLU A 46 -17.17 0.26 11.95
CA GLU A 46 -17.33 1.40 11.06
C GLU A 46 -15.97 2.08 10.86
N CYS A 47 -15.75 2.63 9.67
CA CYS A 47 -14.63 3.51 9.40
C CYS A 47 -15.13 4.83 8.80
N ILE A 48 -14.63 5.96 9.30
CA ILE A 48 -14.99 7.30 8.84
C ILE A 48 -13.78 7.86 8.10
N ILE A 49 -13.88 7.88 6.78
CA ILE A 49 -12.81 8.39 5.91
C ILE A 49 -13.08 9.87 5.64
N ASP A 50 -12.35 10.73 6.34
CA ASP A 50 -12.39 12.18 6.17
C ASP A 50 -11.02 12.69 5.72
N SER A 51 -10.93 13.08 4.44
CA SER A 51 -9.67 13.53 3.85
C SER A 51 -9.20 14.88 4.37
N GLU A 52 -10.05 15.67 5.04
CA GLU A 52 -9.62 16.93 5.69
C GLU A 52 -8.63 16.65 6.82
N LEU A 53 -8.77 15.51 7.50
CA LEU A 53 -7.89 15.08 8.59
C LEU A 53 -6.48 14.68 8.11
N THR A 54 -6.28 14.55 6.80
CA THR A 54 -4.98 14.20 6.20
C THR A 54 -4.19 15.42 5.73
N VAL A 55 -4.81 16.61 5.68
CA VAL A 55 -4.21 17.83 5.11
C VAL A 55 -2.96 18.27 5.88
N THR A 56 -2.89 18.01 7.18
CA THR A 56 -1.78 18.40 8.04
C THR A 56 -0.59 17.44 7.99
N LEU A 57 -0.65 16.37 7.20
CA LEU A 57 0.47 15.43 7.07
C LEU A 57 1.69 16.10 6.45
N PRO A 58 2.88 15.99 7.06
CA PRO A 58 4.11 16.43 6.45
C PRO A 58 4.33 15.75 5.09
N PRO A 59 4.97 16.42 4.11
CA PRO A 59 5.25 15.84 2.80
C PRO A 59 5.94 14.48 2.87
N ARG A 60 6.96 14.34 3.74
CA ARG A 60 7.68 13.08 3.95
C ARG A 60 6.76 11.93 4.37
N ILE A 61 5.81 12.20 5.27
CA ILE A 61 4.85 11.17 5.72
C ILE A 61 3.84 10.89 4.62
N THR A 62 3.38 11.92 3.90
CA THR A 62 2.47 11.75 2.75
C THR A 62 3.07 10.85 1.67
N ALA A 63 4.35 11.06 1.32
CA ALA A 63 5.06 10.21 0.36
C ALA A 63 5.22 8.78 0.89
N SER A 64 5.70 8.61 2.13
CA SER A 64 5.90 7.31 2.77
C SER A 64 4.59 6.50 2.83
N THR A 65 3.50 7.10 3.31
CA THR A 65 2.21 6.40 3.38
C THR A 65 1.59 6.18 2.00
N GLY A 66 1.75 7.13 1.07
CA GLY A 66 1.28 6.95 -0.30
C GLY A 66 1.94 5.76 -1.00
N PHE A 67 3.26 5.58 -0.77
CA PHE A 67 3.99 4.43 -1.29
C PHE A 67 3.60 3.13 -0.58
N ASP A 68 3.34 3.16 0.73
CA ASP A 68 2.80 2.01 1.48
C ASP A 68 1.47 1.50 0.89
N ALA A 69 0.52 2.40 0.59
CA ALA A 69 -0.72 2.02 -0.10
C ALA A 69 -0.46 1.46 -1.51
N PHE A 70 0.53 1.98 -2.23
CA PHE A 70 0.90 1.46 -3.55
C PHE A 70 1.42 0.03 -3.43
N THR A 71 2.32 -0.23 -2.47
CA THR A 71 2.89 -1.56 -2.25
C THR A 71 1.84 -2.55 -1.77
N HIS A 72 0.91 -2.15 -0.90
CA HIS A 72 -0.25 -2.95 -0.51
C HIS A 72 -1.05 -3.43 -1.73
N ALA A 73 -1.41 -2.50 -2.62
CA ALA A 73 -2.15 -2.81 -3.84
C ALA A 73 -1.33 -3.68 -4.80
N PHE A 74 -0.08 -3.33 -5.04
CA PHE A 74 0.80 -4.08 -5.94
C PHE A 74 0.99 -5.52 -5.48
N GLU A 75 1.39 -5.71 -4.22
CA GLU A 75 1.67 -7.02 -3.66
C GLU A 75 0.41 -7.89 -3.60
N SER A 76 -0.74 -7.29 -3.29
CA SER A 76 -2.04 -7.96 -3.35
C SER A 76 -2.39 -8.41 -4.78
N PHE A 77 -2.13 -7.57 -5.78
CA PHE A 77 -2.40 -7.90 -7.18
C PHE A 77 -1.55 -9.07 -7.67
N ILE A 78 -0.28 -9.13 -7.30
CA ILE A 78 0.64 -10.18 -7.75
C ILE A 78 0.52 -11.45 -6.92
N ASN A 79 -0.05 -11.38 -5.72
CA ASN A 79 -0.21 -12.51 -4.82
C ASN A 79 -0.92 -13.71 -5.50
N LYS A 80 -0.53 -14.93 -5.12
CA LYS A 80 -1.17 -16.17 -5.56
C LYS A 80 -2.61 -16.31 -5.05
N ARG A 81 -2.96 -15.58 -3.99
CA ARG A 81 -4.32 -15.52 -3.41
C ARG A 81 -5.19 -14.42 -4.02
N ALA A 82 -4.70 -13.70 -5.03
CA ALA A 82 -5.46 -12.64 -5.68
C ALA A 82 -6.77 -13.20 -6.27
N SER A 83 -7.88 -12.57 -5.90
CA SER A 83 -9.20 -12.81 -6.47
C SER A 83 -9.49 -11.76 -7.54
N LEU A 84 -10.56 -11.94 -8.32
CA LEU A 84 -11.00 -10.90 -9.26
C LEU A 84 -11.31 -9.58 -8.54
N LEU A 85 -12.00 -9.63 -7.39
CA LEU A 85 -12.35 -8.44 -6.62
C LEU A 85 -11.11 -7.74 -6.06
N SER A 86 -10.20 -8.47 -5.42
CA SER A 86 -8.98 -7.86 -4.89
C SER A 86 -8.06 -7.36 -5.99
N SER A 87 -8.06 -7.98 -7.17
CA SER A 87 -7.33 -7.48 -8.34
C SER A 87 -7.92 -6.17 -8.89
N MET A 88 -9.25 -6.06 -8.95
CA MET A 88 -9.93 -4.81 -9.33
C MET A 88 -9.63 -3.69 -8.34
N ASP A 89 -9.73 -3.97 -7.04
CA ASP A 89 -9.39 -3.01 -5.98
C ASP A 89 -7.92 -2.58 -6.09
N SER A 90 -7.00 -3.53 -6.27
CA SER A 90 -5.57 -3.26 -6.40
C SER A 90 -5.23 -2.39 -7.60
N LEU A 91 -5.76 -2.73 -8.79
CA LEU A 91 -5.51 -1.96 -10.01
C LEU A 91 -6.06 -0.54 -9.87
N LYS A 92 -7.25 -0.38 -9.30
CA LYS A 92 -7.83 0.95 -9.11
C LYS A 92 -7.08 1.77 -8.06
N ALA A 93 -6.61 1.14 -6.98
CA ALA A 93 -5.77 1.79 -5.98
C ALA A 93 -4.46 2.29 -6.59
N MET A 94 -3.73 1.44 -7.34
CA MET A 94 -2.49 1.84 -8.02
C MET A 94 -2.72 2.98 -9.01
N GLU A 95 -3.76 2.91 -9.84
CA GLU A 95 -4.13 3.98 -10.80
C GLU A 95 -4.32 5.33 -10.07
N LEU A 96 -5.10 5.33 -8.99
CA LEU A 96 -5.35 6.54 -8.21
C LEU A 96 -4.07 7.08 -7.57
N ILE A 97 -3.19 6.22 -7.06
CA ILE A 97 -1.93 6.63 -6.41
C ILE A 97 -0.96 7.21 -7.42
N ILE A 98 -0.73 6.52 -8.54
CA ILE A 98 0.15 6.97 -9.62
C ILE A 98 -0.29 8.35 -10.12
N GLU A 99 -1.60 8.55 -10.28
CA GLU A 99 -2.14 9.81 -10.76
C GLU A 99 -2.07 10.93 -9.71
N ASN A 100 -2.35 10.64 -8.44
CA ASN A 100 -2.65 11.67 -7.44
C ASN A 100 -1.56 11.91 -6.40
N LEU A 101 -0.71 10.93 -6.07
CA LEU A 101 0.36 11.14 -5.09
C LEU A 101 1.30 12.29 -5.51
N PRO A 102 1.83 12.35 -6.76
CA PRO A 102 2.66 13.47 -7.19
C PRO A 102 1.92 14.82 -7.15
N LYS A 103 0.60 14.81 -7.36
CA LYS A 103 -0.25 16.01 -7.28
C LYS A 103 -0.43 16.49 -5.84
N VAL A 104 -0.66 15.58 -4.88
CA VAL A 104 -0.69 15.91 -3.44
C VAL A 104 0.65 16.46 -2.98
N MET A 105 1.77 15.91 -3.46
CA MET A 105 3.10 16.40 -3.08
C MET A 105 3.36 17.85 -3.54
N LYS A 106 2.75 18.28 -4.66
CA LYS A 106 2.81 19.65 -5.17
C LYS A 106 1.78 20.58 -4.50
N GLU A 107 0.59 20.06 -4.22
CA GLU A 107 -0.54 20.80 -3.62
C GLU A 107 -1.09 20.07 -2.38
N PRO A 108 -0.39 20.10 -1.24
CA PRO A 108 -0.67 19.24 -0.08
C PRO A 108 -2.00 19.53 0.62
N SER A 109 -2.57 20.71 0.42
CA SER A 109 -3.88 21.11 0.96
C SER A 109 -5.03 20.91 -0.04
N ASN A 110 -4.78 20.38 -1.24
CA ASN A 110 -5.84 20.17 -2.22
C ASN A 110 -6.67 18.94 -1.84
N ILE A 111 -7.87 19.21 -1.32
CA ILE A 111 -8.75 18.17 -0.77
C ILE A 111 -9.12 17.11 -1.81
N LYS A 112 -9.27 17.48 -3.09
CA LYS A 112 -9.65 16.53 -4.15
C LYS A 112 -8.57 15.47 -4.35
N TYR A 113 -7.29 15.83 -4.30
CA TYR A 113 -6.20 14.87 -4.42
C TYR A 113 -6.07 14.01 -3.15
N ARG A 114 -6.30 14.60 -1.96
CA ARG A 114 -6.35 13.85 -0.69
C ARG A 114 -7.49 12.83 -0.68
N GLU A 115 -8.67 13.17 -1.17
CA GLU A 115 -9.82 12.25 -1.35
C GLU A 115 -9.46 11.05 -2.24
N LYS A 116 -8.76 11.29 -3.36
CA LYS A 116 -8.29 10.21 -4.23
C LYS A 116 -7.29 9.30 -3.51
N MET A 117 -6.37 9.86 -2.73
CA MET A 117 -5.43 9.08 -1.93
C MET A 117 -6.13 8.27 -0.83
N SER A 118 -7.10 8.84 -0.12
CA SER A 118 -7.86 8.14 0.92
C SER A 118 -8.72 7.00 0.35
N MET A 119 -9.30 7.19 -0.83
CA MET A 119 -9.98 6.11 -1.56
C MET A 119 -8.99 5.01 -1.99
N ALA A 120 -7.83 5.40 -2.51
CA ALA A 120 -6.82 4.44 -2.94
C ALA A 120 -6.28 3.59 -1.77
N ASP A 121 -5.99 4.22 -0.63
CA ASP A 121 -5.62 3.55 0.62
C ASP A 121 -6.69 2.52 1.07
N THR A 122 -7.96 2.91 1.01
CA THR A 122 -9.07 2.02 1.38
C THR A 122 -9.19 0.81 0.45
N LEU A 123 -9.02 1.02 -0.87
CA LEU A 123 -9.02 -0.06 -1.85
C LEU A 123 -7.79 -0.97 -1.69
N ALA A 124 -6.61 -0.39 -1.46
CA ALA A 124 -5.39 -1.13 -1.19
C ALA A 124 -5.50 -1.98 0.08
N GLY A 125 -6.05 -1.42 1.17
CA GLY A 125 -6.32 -2.13 2.42
C GLY A 125 -7.30 -3.29 2.25
N ARG A 126 -8.38 -3.09 1.49
CA ARG A 126 -9.32 -4.16 1.13
C ARG A 126 -8.64 -5.26 0.33
N ALA A 127 -7.82 -4.91 -0.66
CA ALA A 127 -7.08 -5.89 -1.44
C ALA A 127 -6.11 -6.70 -0.54
N LEU A 128 -5.37 -6.00 0.33
CA LEU A 128 -4.45 -6.59 1.30
C LEU A 128 -5.16 -7.55 2.26
N ALA A 129 -6.29 -7.15 2.84
CA ALA A 129 -7.07 -7.96 3.76
C ALA A 129 -7.48 -9.31 3.16
N ASN A 130 -7.68 -9.37 1.84
CA ASN A 130 -8.19 -10.54 1.14
C ASN A 130 -7.11 -11.35 0.40
N SER A 131 -6.02 -10.72 -0.04
CA SER A 131 -4.95 -11.38 -0.82
C SER A 131 -3.64 -11.54 -0.04
N GLY A 132 -3.36 -10.61 0.88
CA GLY A 132 -2.11 -10.53 1.62
C GLY A 132 -0.97 -9.89 0.82
N ALA A 133 0.07 -9.49 1.54
CA ALA A 133 1.29 -8.92 0.99
C ALA A 133 2.25 -10.00 0.43
N ALA A 134 3.35 -9.56 -0.16
CA ALA A 134 4.43 -10.39 -0.68
C ALA A 134 5.73 -10.12 0.10
N VAL A 135 6.89 -10.35 -0.52
CA VAL A 135 8.21 -10.29 0.12
C VAL A 135 8.61 -8.88 0.61
N PRO A 136 8.26 -7.77 -0.07
CA PRO A 136 8.65 -6.43 0.41
C PRO A 136 8.20 -6.09 1.83
N HIS A 137 6.96 -6.41 2.23
CA HIS A 137 6.44 -6.09 3.56
C HIS A 137 7.23 -6.71 4.73
N PRO A 138 7.43 -8.03 4.82
CA PRO A 138 8.18 -8.61 5.95
C PRO A 138 9.64 -8.14 5.97
N LEU A 139 10.25 -7.86 4.81
CA LEU A 139 11.59 -7.29 4.77
C LEU A 139 11.62 -5.84 5.27
N SER A 140 10.63 -5.03 4.92
CA SER A 140 10.54 -3.64 5.37
C SER A 140 10.22 -3.54 6.87
N GLU A 141 9.47 -4.50 7.43
CA GLU A 141 9.27 -4.62 8.88
C GLU A 141 10.58 -4.87 9.63
N ILE A 142 11.42 -5.78 9.14
CA ILE A 142 12.75 -6.08 9.72
C ILE A 142 13.65 -4.84 9.62
N ILE A 143 13.74 -4.22 8.43
CA ILE A 143 14.56 -3.02 8.22
C ILE A 143 14.09 -1.88 9.11
N GLY A 144 12.79 -1.62 9.20
CA GLY A 144 12.22 -0.58 10.05
C GLY A 144 12.48 -0.82 11.54
N GLY A 145 12.49 -2.09 11.98
CA GLY A 145 12.85 -2.47 13.34
C GLY A 145 14.31 -2.17 13.71
N ILE A 146 15.24 -2.39 12.76
CA ILE A 146 16.68 -2.19 12.98
C ILE A 146 17.12 -0.74 12.76
N ALA A 147 16.68 -0.12 11.67
CA ALA A 147 17.16 1.18 11.21
C ALA A 147 16.30 2.36 11.68
N HIS A 148 15.16 2.09 12.34
CA HIS A 148 14.22 3.11 12.83
C HIS A 148 13.74 4.10 11.75
N VAL A 149 13.59 3.61 10.52
CA VAL A 149 12.97 4.34 9.39
C VAL A 149 11.47 4.07 9.33
N SER A 150 10.71 4.94 8.66
CA SER A 150 9.27 4.69 8.48
C SER A 150 9.01 3.48 7.58
N HIS A 151 7.85 2.83 7.73
CA HIS A 151 7.53 1.60 6.99
C HIS A 151 7.56 1.79 5.47
N GLY A 152 6.93 2.86 4.97
CA GLY A 152 6.94 3.20 3.54
C GLY A 152 8.34 3.51 2.99
N GLU A 153 9.23 4.09 3.80
CA GLU A 153 10.62 4.32 3.39
C GLU A 153 11.42 3.01 3.31
N ALA A 154 11.22 2.11 4.27
CA ALA A 154 11.82 0.77 4.20
C ALA A 154 11.30 -0.01 2.97
N LEU A 155 10.01 0.13 2.64
CA LEU A 155 9.44 -0.42 1.42
C LEU A 155 10.11 0.18 0.18
N ALA A 156 10.28 1.50 0.12
CA ALA A 156 10.92 2.19 -1.01
C ALA A 156 12.35 1.67 -1.30
N VAL A 157 13.10 1.28 -0.26
CA VAL A 157 14.43 0.67 -0.42
C VAL A 157 14.35 -0.75 -0.99
N VAL A 158 13.36 -1.54 -0.58
CA VAL A 158 13.23 -2.97 -0.94
C VAL A 158 12.54 -3.17 -2.30
N PHE A 159 11.66 -2.25 -2.69
CA PHE A 159 10.77 -2.46 -3.83
C PHE A 159 11.50 -2.55 -5.19
N PRO A 160 12.42 -1.63 -5.56
CA PRO A 160 13.13 -1.72 -6.83
C PRO A 160 13.90 -3.05 -7.04
N PRO A 161 14.73 -3.55 -6.08
CA PRO A 161 15.39 -4.84 -6.26
C PRO A 161 14.41 -6.01 -6.26
N TYR A 162 13.28 -5.92 -5.55
CA TYR A 162 12.20 -6.90 -5.63
C TYR A 162 11.61 -7.00 -7.04
N ILE A 163 11.29 -5.87 -7.67
CA ILE A 163 10.77 -5.83 -9.05
C ILE A 163 11.75 -6.48 -10.03
N LYS A 164 13.05 -6.20 -9.93
CA LYS A 164 14.07 -6.85 -10.76
C LYS A 164 14.09 -8.36 -10.59
N LYS A 165 14.04 -8.84 -9.35
CA LYS A 165 14.14 -10.28 -9.04
C LYS A 165 12.87 -11.06 -9.41
N SER A 166 11.70 -10.45 -9.28
CA SER A 166 10.41 -11.12 -9.46
C SER A 166 9.78 -10.94 -10.84
N PHE A 167 10.45 -10.23 -11.76
CA PHE A 167 9.94 -9.93 -13.09
C PHE A 167 9.55 -11.18 -13.89
N GLU A 168 10.46 -12.14 -14.04
CA GLU A 168 10.23 -13.35 -14.86
C GLU A 168 9.00 -14.13 -14.41
N GLU A 169 8.75 -14.20 -13.09
CA GLU A 169 7.62 -14.93 -12.52
C GLU A 169 6.28 -14.19 -12.64
N ASN A 170 6.30 -12.87 -12.85
CA ASN A 170 5.12 -11.99 -12.77
C ASN A 170 4.94 -11.09 -13.98
N LYS A 171 5.60 -11.42 -15.10
CA LYS A 171 5.73 -10.58 -16.29
C LYS A 171 4.42 -9.94 -16.76
N GLU A 172 3.37 -10.74 -16.94
CA GLU A 172 2.07 -10.23 -17.40
C GLU A 172 1.46 -9.20 -16.43
N LYS A 173 1.56 -9.46 -15.12
CA LYS A 173 1.06 -8.55 -14.09
C LYS A 173 1.92 -7.29 -14.00
N PHE A 174 3.24 -7.41 -14.10
CA PHE A 174 4.16 -6.27 -14.05
C PHE A 174 3.97 -5.37 -15.27
N ASN A 175 3.80 -5.97 -16.44
CA ASN A 175 3.40 -5.30 -17.67
C ASN A 175 2.08 -4.54 -17.48
N ARG A 176 1.10 -5.16 -16.84
CA ARG A 176 -0.17 -4.50 -16.55
C ARG A 176 0.00 -3.28 -15.62
N VAL A 177 0.91 -3.36 -14.64
CA VAL A 177 1.22 -2.22 -13.77
C VAL A 177 2.01 -1.14 -14.52
N ALA A 178 2.96 -1.50 -15.37
CA ALA A 178 3.69 -0.54 -16.22
C ALA A 178 2.73 0.28 -17.10
N GLN A 179 1.67 -0.35 -17.62
CA GLN A 179 0.61 0.35 -18.35
C GLN A 179 -0.19 1.35 -17.51
N LEU A 180 -0.19 1.24 -16.18
CA LEU A 180 -0.80 2.25 -15.32
C LEU A 180 0.04 3.53 -15.25
N PHE A 181 1.37 3.41 -15.36
CA PHE A 181 2.28 4.55 -15.48
C PHE A 181 2.22 5.17 -16.88
N ASN A 182 2.18 4.33 -17.92
CA ASN A 182 2.09 4.77 -19.31
C ASN A 182 1.16 3.86 -20.13
N PRO A 183 -0.11 4.26 -20.36
CA PRO A 183 -1.07 3.45 -21.11
C PRO A 183 -0.69 3.20 -22.58
N SER A 184 0.21 4.01 -23.14
CA SER A 184 0.65 3.92 -24.54
C SER A 184 1.92 3.10 -24.73
N ILE A 185 2.48 2.53 -23.66
CA ILE A 185 3.73 1.77 -23.75
C ILE A 185 3.54 0.49 -24.58
N GLU A 186 4.39 0.30 -25.59
CA GLU A 186 4.56 -0.98 -26.26
C GLU A 186 5.45 -1.86 -25.41
N LEU A 187 4.87 -2.91 -24.84
CA LEU A 187 5.60 -3.83 -23.96
C LEU A 187 6.31 -4.86 -24.82
N ASP A 188 7.64 -4.78 -24.83
CA ASP A 188 8.47 -5.87 -25.29
C ASP A 188 8.63 -6.91 -24.16
N ASN A 189 8.98 -8.14 -24.52
CA ASN A 189 9.11 -9.23 -23.56
C ASN A 189 10.49 -9.27 -22.86
N ASN A 190 11.39 -8.32 -23.10
CA ASN A 190 12.78 -8.41 -22.69
C ASN A 190 13.20 -7.33 -21.68
N ASP A 191 12.49 -6.21 -21.59
CA ASP A 191 12.85 -5.10 -20.72
C ASP A 191 11.90 -4.92 -19.53
N ASN A 192 12.45 -4.87 -18.31
CA ASN A 192 11.70 -4.59 -17.08
C ASN A 192 11.46 -3.08 -16.92
N VAL A 193 10.69 -2.48 -17.81
CA VAL A 193 10.40 -1.03 -17.80
C VAL A 193 9.69 -0.58 -16.51
N LEU A 194 8.96 -1.49 -15.85
CA LEU A 194 8.35 -1.21 -14.56
C LEU A 194 9.40 -0.81 -13.50
N TYR A 195 10.60 -1.40 -13.53
CA TYR A 195 11.66 -1.03 -12.60
C TYR A 195 12.00 0.46 -12.70
N ASP A 196 12.16 0.98 -13.92
CA ASP A 196 12.50 2.38 -14.15
C ASP A 196 11.37 3.30 -13.70
N TYR A 197 10.11 2.94 -13.99
CA TYR A 197 8.95 3.70 -13.50
C TYR A 197 8.86 3.74 -11.98
N ILE A 198 9.15 2.63 -11.30
CA ILE A 198 9.19 2.61 -9.83
C ILE A 198 10.32 3.49 -9.31
N CYS A 199 11.50 3.45 -9.93
CA CYS A 199 12.62 4.32 -9.53
C CYS A 199 12.26 5.80 -9.70
N GLU A 200 11.70 6.20 -10.85
CA GLU A 200 11.25 7.57 -11.09
C GLU A 200 10.12 8.00 -10.13
N PHE A 201 9.18 7.09 -9.83
CA PHE A 201 8.08 7.37 -8.91
C PHE A 201 8.54 7.57 -7.45
N LEU A 202 9.73 7.08 -7.10
CA LEU A 202 10.32 7.21 -5.77
C LEU A 202 11.22 8.46 -5.62
N GLU A 203 11.50 9.19 -6.70
CA GLU A 203 12.26 10.45 -6.71
C GLU A 203 11.40 11.68 -6.37
#